data_AF-A0A350LVE4-F1
#
_entry.id   AF-A0A350LVE4-F1
#
_cell.length_a   1.000
_cell.length_b   1.000
_cell.length_c   1.000
_cell.angle_alpha   90.00
_cell.angle_beta   90.00
_cell.angle_gamma   90.00
#
_symmetry.space_group_name_H-M   'P 1'
#
loop_
_entity.id
_entity.type
_entity.pdbx_description
1 polymer ?
#
loop_
_entity_poly.entity_id
_entity_poly.type
_entity_poly.pdbx_seq_one_letter_code
_entity_poly.pdbx_strand_id
1 'polypeptide(L)' 'YEIAYPGGANEHWNAEAGQAWLERARAQWPDHLWINPVPRREWDYTHSIGMIREIFDDRMVPMTLEGLDQGMKALVR' A
#
# COMPACT_ATOMS: atom_id res chain seq x y z
N TYR A 1 -9.59 6.15 7.19
CA TYR A 1 -10.02 7.55 7.00
C TYR A 1 -9.20 8.21 5.89
N GLU A 2 -7.87 8.18 5.93
CA GLU A 2 -7.00 8.84 4.93
C GLU A 2 -6.98 8.21 3.52
N ILE A 3 -7.20 6.90 3.41
CA ILE A 3 -7.18 6.19 2.11
C ILE A 3 -8.48 6.41 1.33
N ALA A 4 -9.63 6.31 2.00
CA ALA A 4 -10.95 6.26 1.37
C ALA A 4 -11.69 7.61 1.29
N TYR A 5 -11.32 8.60 2.10
CA TYR A 5 -12.00 9.90 2.13
C TYR A 5 -11.05 11.05 1.75
N PRO A 6 -11.48 11.99 0.88
CA PRO A 6 -10.80 13.27 0.70
C PRO A 6 -10.71 14.03 2.04
N GLY A 7 -9.62 14.78 2.26
CA GLY A 7 -9.41 15.55 3.50
C GLY A 7 -8.94 14.76 4.73
N GLY A 8 -8.45 13.54 4.57
CA GLY A 8 -7.97 12.73 5.69
C GLY A 8 -6.55 13.03 6.20
N ALA A 9 -5.72 13.77 5.45
CA ALA A 9 -4.37 14.10 5.91
C ALA A 9 -4.42 15.17 7.02
N ASN A 10 -3.76 14.89 8.14
CA ASN A 10 -3.80 15.67 9.38
C ASN A 10 -3.43 17.16 9.25
N GLU A 11 -2.81 17.60 8.15
CA GLU A 11 -2.26 18.96 8.03
C GLU A 11 -2.75 19.75 6.79
N HIS A 12 -3.34 19.11 5.78
CA HIS A 12 -3.79 19.81 4.56
C HIS A 12 -5.04 19.17 3.93
N TRP A 13 -5.99 20.00 3.53
CA TRP A 13 -7.19 19.59 2.80
C TRP A 13 -6.80 19.01 1.43
N ASN A 14 -6.65 17.68 1.33
CA ASN A 14 -6.37 17.02 0.07
C ASN A 14 -7.66 16.95 -0.76
N ALA A 15 -7.67 17.67 -1.90
CA ALA A 15 -8.79 17.68 -2.85
C ALA A 15 -9.05 16.31 -3.49
N GLU A 16 -8.11 15.36 -3.35
CA GLU A 16 -8.20 14.00 -3.89
C GLU A 16 -8.00 12.98 -2.77
N ALA A 17 -8.71 11.84 -2.85
CA ALA A 17 -8.56 10.75 -1.90
C ALA A 17 -7.17 10.09 -2.02
N GLY A 18 -6.63 9.54 -0.92
CA GLY A 18 -5.34 8.85 -0.91
C GLY A 18 -5.28 7.69 -1.92
N GLN A 19 -6.41 7.00 -2.14
CA GLN A 19 -6.52 5.97 -3.17
C GLN A 19 -6.16 6.47 -4.59
N ALA A 20 -6.64 7.65 -5.01
CA ALA A 20 -6.37 8.17 -6.36
C ALA A 20 -4.87 8.44 -6.56
N TRP A 21 -4.17 8.91 -5.52
CA TRP A 21 -2.72 9.08 -5.54
C TRP A 21 -1.99 7.74 -5.67
N LEU A 22 -2.43 6.71 -4.93
CA LEU A 22 -1.84 5.38 -4.98
C LEU A 22 -2.08 4.72 -6.35
N GLU A 23 -3.27 4.84 -6.92
CA GLU A 23 -3.59 4.37 -8.28
C GLU A 23 -2.69 5.02 -9.34
N ARG A 24 -2.50 6.35 -9.27
CA ARG A 24 -1.58 7.04 -10.19
C ARG A 24 -0.13 6.63 -10.00
N ALA A 25 0.32 6.44 -8.76
CA ALA A 25 1.66 5.94 -8.48
C ALA A 25 1.87 4.56 -9.11
N ARG A 26 0.90 3.65 -8.97
CA ARG A 26 0.94 2.33 -9.59
C ARG A 26 0.97 2.40 -11.12
N ALA A 27 0.21 3.31 -11.72
CA ALA A 27 0.22 3.53 -13.16
C ALA A 27 1.56 4.09 -13.66
N GLN A 28 2.23 4.95 -12.86
CA GLN A 28 3.51 5.57 -13.20
C GLN A 28 4.70 4.62 -13.00
N TRP A 29 4.65 3.76 -11.99
CA TRP A 29 5.69 2.79 -11.67
C TRP A 29 5.09 1.37 -11.71
N PRO A 30 5.12 0.69 -12.87
CA PRO A 30 4.51 -0.64 -13.01
C PRO A 30 5.17 -1.70 -12.11
N ASP A 31 6.46 -1.52 -11.83
CA ASP A 31 7.22 -2.34 -10.88
C ASP A 31 7.14 -1.75 -9.47
N HIS A 32 5.99 -1.94 -8.84
CA HIS A 32 5.72 -1.49 -7.49
C HIS A 32 5.37 -2.64 -6.55
N LEU A 33 5.59 -2.41 -5.25
CA LEU A 33 5.15 -3.28 -4.17
C LEU A 33 4.88 -2.41 -2.93
N TRP A 34 3.97 -2.83 -2.07
CA TRP A 34 3.75 -2.19 -0.78
C TRP A 34 4.44 -2.94 0.38
N ILE A 35 5.26 -2.23 1.15
CA ILE A 35 5.89 -2.77 2.37
C ILE A 35 4.98 -2.47 3.56
N ASN A 36 4.47 -3.51 4.21
CA ASN A 36 3.59 -3.38 5.35
C ASN A 36 4.35 -3.58 6.68
N PRO A 37 4.39 -2.57 7.57
CA PRO A 37 5.07 -2.68 8.86
C PRO A 37 4.31 -3.53 9.89
N VAL A 38 3.01 -3.80 9.66
CA VAL A 38 2.19 -4.62 10.55
C VAL A 38 2.55 -6.10 10.38
N PRO A 39 2.67 -6.89 11.47
CA PRO A 39 2.91 -8.33 11.37
C PRO A 39 1.90 -9.01 10.46
N ARG A 40 2.35 -9.90 9.57
CA ARG A 40 1.50 -10.54 8.55
C ARG A 40 0.26 -11.22 9.12
N ARG A 41 0.38 -11.80 10.32
CA ARG A 41 -0.74 -12.45 11.04
C ARG A 41 -1.90 -11.50 11.36
N GLU A 42 -1.68 -10.18 11.28
CA GLU A 42 -2.64 -9.15 11.66
C GLU A 42 -3.23 -8.39 10.46
N TRP A 43 -2.85 -8.76 9.24
CA TRP A 43 -3.27 -8.04 8.04
C TRP A 43 -4.79 -8.09 7.84
N ASP A 44 -5.43 -9.20 8.21
CA ASP A 44 -6.88 -9.36 8.07
C ASP A 44 -7.68 -8.65 9.17
N TYR A 45 -7.04 -8.11 10.22
CA TYR A 45 -7.74 -7.43 11.32
C TYR A 45 -7.93 -5.93 11.10
N THR A 46 -7.23 -5.32 10.15
CA THR A 46 -7.34 -3.87 9.92
C THR A 46 -7.87 -3.57 8.52
N HIS A 47 -8.98 -2.83 8.49
CA HIS A 47 -9.67 -2.49 7.24
C HIS A 47 -8.78 -1.72 6.25
N SER A 48 -7.89 -0.85 6.73
CA SER A 48 -6.94 -0.12 5.89
C SER A 48 -5.93 -1.02 5.19
N ILE A 49 -5.49 -2.11 5.82
CA ILE A 49 -4.63 -3.09 5.16
C ILE A 49 -5.39 -3.80 4.04
N GLY A 50 -6.67 -4.12 4.25
CA GLY A 50 -7.55 -4.66 3.20
C GLY A 50 -7.65 -3.73 1.99
N MET A 51 -7.89 -2.44 2.22
CA MET A 51 -7.93 -1.44 1.14
C MET A 51 -6.60 -1.32 0.41
N ILE A 52 -5.46 -1.27 1.12
CA ILE A 52 -4.14 -1.25 0.48
C ILE A 52 -3.90 -2.54 -0.32
N ARG A 53 -4.32 -3.69 0.18
CA ARG A 53 -4.20 -4.98 -0.52
C ARG A 53 -4.96 -4.97 -1.85
N GLU A 54 -6.17 -4.44 -1.86
CA GLU A 54 -6.95 -4.24 -3.09
C GLU A 54 -6.26 -3.22 -4.00
N ILE A 55 -5.85 -2.08 -3.47
CA ILE A 55 -5.18 -1.02 -4.24
C ILE A 55 -3.87 -1.51 -4.85
N PHE A 56 -3.14 -2.45 -4.24
CA PHE A 56 -1.86 -2.94 -4.75
C PHE A 56 -1.95 -4.33 -5.40
N ASP A 57 -3.15 -4.84 -5.70
CA ASP A 57 -3.39 -6.17 -6.29
C ASP A 57 -2.63 -7.29 -5.56
N ASP A 58 -2.70 -7.30 -4.22
CA ASP A 58 -2.00 -8.25 -3.34
C ASP A 58 -0.46 -8.24 -3.44
N ARG A 59 0.14 -7.23 -4.11
CA ARG A 59 1.60 -7.02 -4.17
C ARG A 59 2.14 -6.38 -2.90
N MET A 60 2.03 -7.11 -1.79
CA MET A 60 2.44 -6.67 -0.46
C MET A 60 3.48 -7.60 0.16
N VAL A 61 4.45 -7.05 0.88
CA VAL A 61 5.41 -7.83 1.68
C VAL A 61 5.51 -7.29 3.10
N PRO A 62 5.84 -8.14 4.09
CA PRO A 62 6.09 -7.67 5.45
C PRO A 62 7.41 -6.90 5.52
N MET A 63 7.50 -5.96 6.45
CA MET A 63 8.73 -5.22 6.77
C MET A 63 9.72 -6.10 7.56
N THR A 64 10.18 -7.18 6.94
CA THR A 64 11.22 -8.09 7.43
C THR A 64 12.28 -8.28 6.36
N LEU A 65 13.50 -8.67 6.74
CA LEU A 65 14.56 -8.94 5.77
C LEU A 65 14.13 -9.97 4.70
N GLU A 66 13.44 -11.03 5.12
CA GLU A 66 12.89 -12.03 4.22
C GLU A 66 11.81 -11.45 3.28
N GLY A 67 10.88 -10.64 3.81
CA GLY A 67 9.85 -9.99 3.00
C GLY A 67 10.43 -9.03 1.96
N LEU A 68 11.45 -8.26 2.34
CA LEU A 68 12.13 -7.36 1.43
C LEU A 68 12.90 -8.12 0.34
N ASP A 69 13.60 -9.20 0.68
CA ASP A 69 14.29 -10.06 -0.31
C ASP A 69 13.30 -10.67 -1.32
N GLN A 70 12.16 -11.18 -0.84
CA GLN A 70 11.08 -11.68 -1.71
C GLN A 70 10.51 -10.58 -2.60
N GLY A 71 10.26 -9.39 -2.04
CA GLY A 71 9.76 -8.23 -2.77
C GLY A 71 10.70 -7.80 -3.89
N MET A 72 12.00 -7.70 -3.61
CA MET A 72 13.01 -7.34 -4.61
C MET A 72 13.07 -8.37 -5.74
N LYS A 73 12.99 -9.67 -5.44
CA LYS A 73 12.95 -10.74 -6.47
C LYS A 73 11.71 -10.65 -7.35
N ALA A 74 10.56 -10.24 -6.79
CA ALA A 74 9.32 -10.08 -7.53
C ALA A 74 9.35 -8.86 -8.48
N LEU A 75 10.17 -7.83 -8.19
CA LEU A 75 10.30 -6.62 -9.00
C LEU A 75 11.33 -6.71 -10.13
N VAL A 76 12.23 -7.70 -10.09
CA VAL A 76 13.32 -7.86 -11.09
C VAL A 76 12.91 -8.76 -12.26
N ARG A 77 11.72 -9.39 -12.20
CA ARG A 77 11.18 -10.23 -13.27
C ARG A 77 10.47 -9.40 -14.33
#